data_AF-A0A7J5ZAK2-F1
#
_entry.id   AF-A0A7J5ZAK2-F1
#
_cell.length_a   1.000
_cell.length_b   1.000
_cell.length_c   1.000
_cell.angle_alpha   90.00
_cell.angle_beta   90.00
_cell.angle_gamma   90.00
#
_symmetry.space_group_name_H-M   'P 1'
#
loop_
_entity.id
_entity.type
_entity.pdbx_description
1 polymer ?
#
loop_
_entity_poly.entity_id
_entity_poly.type
_entity_poly.pdbx_seq_one_letter_code
_entity_poly.pdbx_strand_id
1 'polypeptide(L)'
;MAGVSSTTGVLCQPQHPEARQWAHMGELRKGGDAVPPQVELTQRQAASQRREGRDAVDTTEREKKRRRHRQDSLIISRYCAEAKRTKKVGIVGKYGTRYGASLRKMVKKIEISQHAKYTCSFCGKTKMKRRAVGIWHCGSCRKTVAGGAWTYNTTSAVTVKSAIRRLKELKDQ
;
A
#
# COMPACT_ATOMS: atom_id res chain seq x y z
N MET A 1 -9.62 76.75 19.56
CA MET A 1 -10.97 76.15 19.49
C MET A 1 -10.74 74.64 19.40
N ALA A 2 -10.60 73.92 20.51
CA ALA A 2 -11.68 73.38 21.34
C ALA A 2 -12.65 72.52 20.52
N GLY A 3 -12.67 71.21 20.78
CA GLY A 3 -13.56 70.27 20.11
C GLY A 3 -13.25 68.80 20.45
N VAL A 4 -13.36 68.48 21.73
CA VAL A 4 -13.25 67.13 22.30
C VAL A 4 -14.60 66.43 22.14
N SER A 5 -14.62 65.17 21.67
CA SER A 5 -15.74 64.25 21.88
C SER A 5 -15.20 62.83 21.65
N SER A 6 -14.85 62.05 22.67
CA SER A 6 -15.72 61.36 23.64
C SER A 6 -16.80 60.52 22.97
N THR A 7 -16.58 59.20 22.95
CA THR A 7 -17.58 58.14 23.21
C THR A 7 -16.85 56.78 23.30
N THR A 8 -16.42 56.43 24.51
CA THR A 8 -16.99 55.33 25.33
C THR A 8 -16.77 53.92 24.75
N GLY A 9 -15.66 53.32 25.18
CA GLY A 9 -15.52 51.86 25.22
C GLY A 9 -16.56 51.28 26.17
N VAL A 10 -17.41 50.41 25.65
CA VAL A 10 -18.37 49.66 26.45
C VAL A 10 -17.61 48.61 27.23
N LEU A 11 -17.32 48.95 28.48
CA LEU A 11 -16.94 48.04 29.54
C LEU A 11 -18.13 47.11 29.76
N CYS A 12 -18.08 45.89 29.22
CA CYS A 12 -19.09 44.87 29.50
C CYS A 12 -18.88 44.39 30.94
N GLN A 13 -19.60 45.01 31.88
CA GLN A 13 -19.74 44.52 33.24
C GLN A 13 -20.51 43.19 33.20
N PRO A 14 -19.99 42.12 33.82
CA PRO A 14 -20.76 40.91 34.02
C PRO A 14 -21.94 41.19 34.97
N GLN A 15 -23.14 41.25 34.42
CA GLN A 15 -24.38 41.20 35.18
C GLN A 15 -24.73 39.73 35.43
N HIS A 16 -24.28 39.18 36.55
CA HIS A 16 -24.94 38.01 37.13
C HIS A 16 -24.91 38.07 38.66
N PRO A 17 -26.07 38.21 39.33
CA PRO A 17 -26.17 38.30 40.79
C PRO A 17 -26.11 36.94 41.51
N GLU A 18 -25.53 35.90 40.89
CA GLU A 18 -25.55 34.52 41.45
C GLU A 18 -24.18 33.98 41.88
N ALA A 19 -23.12 34.80 41.81
CA ALA A 19 -21.78 34.40 42.25
C ALA A 19 -21.56 34.48 43.78
N ARG A 20 -22.63 34.67 44.58
CA ARG A 20 -22.58 34.69 46.06
C ARG A 20 -23.37 33.56 46.75
N GLN A 21 -24.09 32.71 46.03
CA GLN A 21 -24.76 31.54 46.64
C GLN A 21 -23.88 30.28 46.65
N TRP A 22 -22.75 30.28 45.94
CA TRP A 22 -21.83 29.12 45.89
C TRP A 22 -20.90 29.01 47.11
N ALA A 23 -20.96 29.95 48.06
CA ALA A 23 -20.18 29.90 49.30
C ALA A 23 -20.95 29.32 50.50
N HIS A 24 -22.21 28.91 50.34
CA HIS A 24 -23.03 28.32 51.41
C HIS A 24 -23.61 26.92 51.11
N MET A 25 -23.34 26.34 49.93
CA MET A 25 -23.67 24.94 49.60
C MET A 25 -22.44 24.00 49.67
N GLY A 26 -21.38 24.42 50.37
CA GLY A 26 -20.20 23.63 50.67
C GLY A 26 -20.36 22.64 51.82
N GLU A 27 -21.60 22.29 52.20
CA GLU A 27 -21.89 21.47 53.38
C GLU A 27 -23.07 20.53 53.12
N LEU A 28 -23.09 19.81 51.98
CA LEU A 28 -23.95 18.62 51.75
C LEU A 28 -23.59 17.93 50.41
N ARG A 29 -22.45 17.24 50.38
CA ARG A 29 -22.24 16.03 49.55
C ARG A 29 -20.94 15.29 49.96
N LYS A 30 -20.81 15.00 51.26
CA LYS A 30 -20.08 13.78 51.68
C LYS A 30 -21.02 12.60 51.51
N GLY A 31 -21.17 12.18 50.27
CA GLY A 31 -21.90 11.00 49.87
C GLY A 31 -21.20 10.45 48.64
N GLY A 32 -20.11 9.72 48.86
CA GLY A 32 -19.63 8.76 47.87
C GLY A 32 -20.62 7.62 47.85
N ASP A 33 -21.82 7.87 47.32
CA ASP A 33 -22.81 6.83 47.12
C ASP A 33 -22.25 5.91 46.04
N ALA A 34 -21.81 4.73 46.47
CA ALA A 34 -21.49 3.65 45.56
C ALA A 34 -22.69 3.49 44.61
N VAL A 35 -22.45 3.67 43.32
CA VAL A 35 -23.45 3.46 42.28
C VAL A 35 -24.04 2.06 42.49
N PRO A 36 -25.37 1.91 42.60
CA PRO A 36 -25.97 0.61 42.87
C PRO A 36 -25.51 -0.41 41.81
N PRO A 37 -25.18 -1.66 42.18
CA PRO A 37 -24.57 -2.63 41.26
C PRO A 37 -25.42 -2.90 39.99
N GLN A 38 -26.73 -2.70 40.08
CA GLN A 38 -27.68 -2.79 38.96
C GLN A 38 -27.45 -1.67 37.91
N VAL A 39 -27.05 -0.47 38.33
CA VAL A 39 -26.80 0.68 37.45
C VAL A 39 -25.44 0.54 36.76
N GLU A 40 -24.44 -0.05 37.42
CA GLU A 40 -23.17 -0.40 36.77
C GLU A 40 -23.34 -1.53 35.74
N LEU A 41 -24.14 -2.56 36.04
CA LEU A 41 -24.39 -3.67 35.11
C LEU A 41 -25.10 -3.18 33.84
N THR A 42 -26.09 -2.30 33.97
CA THR A 42 -26.81 -1.71 32.83
C THR A 42 -25.93 -0.75 32.02
N GLN A 43 -25.07 0.04 32.67
CA GLN A 43 -24.07 0.87 31.96
C GLN A 43 -23.04 0.03 31.21
N ARG A 44 -22.58 -1.09 31.78
CA ARG A 44 -21.67 -2.05 31.13
C ARG A 44 -22.36 -2.77 29.96
N GLN A 45 -23.60 -3.19 30.12
CA GLN A 45 -24.41 -3.78 29.03
C GLN A 45 -24.63 -2.77 27.89
N ALA A 46 -24.98 -1.52 28.21
CA ALA A 46 -25.11 -0.44 27.22
C ALA A 46 -23.77 -0.06 26.56
N ALA A 47 -22.64 -0.22 27.26
CA ALA A 47 -21.31 -0.04 26.69
C ALA A 47 -20.90 -1.20 25.77
N SER A 48 -21.26 -2.46 26.12
CA SER A 48 -21.07 -3.65 25.26
C SER A 48 -21.87 -3.52 23.97
N GLN A 49 -23.16 -3.20 24.08
CA GLN A 49 -24.03 -2.99 22.90
C GLN A 49 -23.52 -1.85 22.01
N ARG A 50 -22.97 -0.77 22.59
CA ARG A 50 -22.34 0.33 21.82
C ARG A 50 -20.97 -0.02 21.22
N ARG A 51 -20.26 -1.01 21.75
CA ARG A 51 -19.01 -1.52 21.15
C ARG A 51 -19.35 -2.48 20.02
N GLU A 52 -20.22 -3.45 20.26
CA GLU A 52 -20.74 -4.39 19.25
C GLU A 52 -21.32 -3.66 18.04
N GLY A 53 -22.10 -2.59 18.25
CA GLY A 53 -22.61 -1.75 17.17
C GLY A 53 -21.53 -1.04 16.34
N ARG A 54 -20.43 -0.60 16.98
CA ARG A 54 -19.28 0.02 16.27
C ARG A 54 -18.49 -1.02 15.47
N ASP A 55 -18.24 -2.19 16.05
CA ASP A 55 -17.54 -3.29 15.38
C ASP A 55 -18.33 -3.82 14.16
N ALA A 56 -19.67 -3.85 14.26
CA ALA A 56 -20.55 -4.18 13.14
C ALA A 56 -20.46 -3.14 12.00
N VAL A 57 -20.42 -1.84 12.30
CA VAL A 57 -20.24 -0.80 11.27
C VAL A 57 -18.87 -0.93 10.59
N ASP A 58 -17.80 -1.16 11.34
CA ASP A 58 -16.44 -1.26 10.78
C ASP A 58 -16.27 -2.49 9.87
N THR A 59 -16.88 -3.61 10.22
CA THR A 59 -16.90 -4.82 9.36
C THR A 59 -17.67 -4.60 8.05
N THR A 60 -18.83 -3.94 8.09
CA THR A 60 -19.61 -3.63 6.88
C THR A 60 -18.89 -2.63 5.97
N GLU A 61 -18.18 -1.65 6.55
CA GLU A 61 -17.42 -0.66 5.79
C GLU A 61 -16.19 -1.27 5.11
N ARG A 62 -15.50 -2.18 5.80
CA ARG A 62 -14.38 -2.96 5.26
C ARG A 62 -14.82 -3.85 4.09
N GLU A 63 -16.00 -4.45 4.17
CA GLU A 63 -16.56 -5.23 3.07
C GLU A 63 -16.99 -4.35 1.88
N LYS A 64 -17.63 -3.19 2.15
CA LYS A 64 -17.97 -2.20 1.12
C LYS A 64 -16.73 -1.65 0.41
N LYS A 65 -15.62 -1.46 1.12
CA LYS A 65 -14.31 -1.07 0.56
C LYS A 65 -13.71 -2.18 -0.32
N ARG A 66 -13.81 -3.45 0.09
CA ARG A 66 -13.41 -4.61 -0.72
C ARG A 66 -14.26 -4.73 -2.00
N ARG A 67 -15.58 -4.49 -1.93
CA ARG A 67 -16.48 -4.50 -3.09
C ARG A 67 -16.17 -3.36 -4.05
N ARG A 68 -15.93 -2.13 -3.57
CA ARG A 68 -15.47 -1.00 -4.40
C ARG A 68 -14.14 -1.31 -5.09
N HIS A 69 -13.13 -1.77 -4.35
CA HIS A 69 -11.84 -2.17 -4.95
C HIS A 69 -11.99 -3.29 -5.99
N ARG A 70 -12.92 -4.23 -5.79
CA ARG A 70 -13.24 -5.29 -6.76
C ARG A 70 -13.94 -4.71 -8.01
N GLN A 71 -14.90 -3.82 -7.83
CA GLN A 71 -15.59 -3.12 -8.91
C GLN A 71 -14.61 -2.25 -9.71
N ASP A 72 -13.74 -1.51 -9.03
CA ASP A 72 -12.70 -0.65 -9.62
C ASP A 72 -11.67 -1.48 -10.39
N SER A 73 -11.27 -2.67 -9.89
CA SER A 73 -10.32 -3.54 -10.62
C SER A 73 -10.93 -4.10 -11.91
N LEU A 74 -12.23 -4.39 -11.92
CA LEU A 74 -12.95 -4.85 -13.11
C LEU A 74 -13.11 -3.72 -14.15
N ILE A 75 -13.37 -2.49 -13.70
CA ILE A 75 -13.48 -1.31 -14.57
C ILE A 75 -12.11 -0.97 -15.19
N ILE A 76 -11.02 -0.99 -14.40
CA ILE A 76 -9.65 -0.78 -14.88
C ILE A 76 -9.27 -1.87 -15.90
N SER A 77 -9.59 -3.13 -15.64
CA SER A 77 -9.33 -4.25 -16.56
C SER A 77 -10.02 -4.07 -17.92
N ARG A 78 -11.26 -3.57 -17.91
CA ARG A 78 -12.06 -3.32 -19.12
C ARG A 78 -11.55 -2.14 -19.94
N TYR A 79 -11.19 -1.03 -19.31
CA TYR A 79 -10.63 0.15 -20.02
C TYR A 79 -9.20 -0.08 -20.55
N CYS A 80 -8.39 -0.92 -19.88
CA CYS A 80 -7.05 -1.25 -20.35
C CYS A 80 -7.01 -2.12 -21.64
N ALA A 81 -8.16 -2.63 -22.12
CA ALA A 81 -8.24 -3.36 -23.38
C ALA A 81 -8.24 -2.42 -24.61
N GLU A 82 -8.84 -1.23 -24.49
CA GLU A 82 -9.00 -0.26 -25.59
C GLU A 82 -7.74 0.61 -25.82
N ALA A 83 -6.88 0.77 -24.81
CA ALA A 83 -5.67 1.59 -24.87
C ALA A 83 -4.39 0.85 -25.36
N LYS A 84 -4.51 -0.38 -25.88
CA LYS A 84 -3.36 -1.17 -26.36
C LYS A 84 -3.00 -0.78 -27.80
N ARG A 85 -1.96 0.06 -27.96
CA ARG A 85 -1.45 0.56 -29.24
C ARG A 85 -1.19 -0.50 -30.32
N THR A 86 -0.88 -1.75 -29.95
CA THR A 86 -0.55 -2.80 -30.93
C THR A 86 -1.17 -4.14 -30.57
N LYS A 87 -1.79 -4.81 -31.56
CA LYS A 87 -2.41 -6.14 -31.39
C LYS A 87 -1.37 -7.27 -31.41
N LYS A 88 -0.49 -7.29 -32.42
CA LYS A 88 0.45 -8.40 -32.67
C LYS A 88 1.92 -8.06 -32.39
N VAL A 89 2.34 -6.84 -32.73
CA VAL A 89 3.78 -6.50 -32.80
C VAL A 89 4.40 -6.22 -31.42
N GLY A 90 3.78 -5.46 -30.52
CA GLY A 90 4.38 -5.14 -29.22
C GLY A 90 5.66 -4.31 -29.37
N ILE A 91 6.71 -4.64 -28.60
CA ILE A 91 7.98 -3.89 -28.52
C ILE A 91 8.69 -3.71 -29.89
N VAL A 92 8.53 -4.68 -30.79
CA VAL A 92 9.12 -4.64 -32.15
C VAL A 92 8.38 -3.69 -33.10
N GLY A 93 7.37 -2.95 -32.62
CA GLY A 93 6.71 -1.89 -33.38
C GLY A 93 7.67 -0.78 -33.84
N LYS A 94 8.80 -0.58 -33.15
CA LYS A 94 9.85 0.38 -33.54
C LYS A 94 10.46 0.12 -34.93
N TYR A 95 10.42 -1.12 -35.41
CA TYR A 95 10.99 -1.47 -36.71
C TYR A 95 10.04 -1.18 -37.88
N GLY A 96 8.74 -0.95 -37.61
CA GLY A 96 7.74 -0.68 -38.64
C GLY A 96 7.58 -1.84 -39.62
N THR A 97 7.57 -1.54 -40.92
CA THR A 97 7.38 -2.50 -42.01
C THR A 97 8.66 -3.23 -42.42
N ARG A 98 9.83 -2.69 -42.09
CA ARG A 98 11.16 -3.19 -42.46
C ARG A 98 11.45 -4.58 -41.85
N TYR A 99 12.29 -5.39 -42.48
CA TYR A 99 12.76 -6.73 -42.03
C TYR A 99 11.77 -7.91 -42.10
N GLY A 100 10.46 -7.68 -42.30
CA GLY A 100 9.50 -8.77 -42.45
C GLY A 100 9.07 -9.46 -41.14
N ALA A 101 8.03 -10.30 -41.23
CA ALA A 101 7.32 -10.80 -40.05
C ALA A 101 8.09 -11.87 -39.25
N SER A 102 8.84 -12.74 -39.91
CA SER A 102 9.57 -13.85 -39.25
C SER A 102 10.66 -13.33 -38.31
N LEU A 103 11.52 -12.45 -38.82
CA LEU A 103 12.59 -11.81 -38.05
C LEU A 103 12.03 -11.05 -36.85
N ARG A 104 10.95 -10.26 -37.06
CA ARG A 104 10.29 -9.52 -35.98
C ARG A 104 9.71 -10.42 -34.89
N LYS A 105 9.19 -11.61 -35.24
CA LYS A 105 8.70 -12.58 -34.25
C LYS A 105 9.83 -13.13 -33.38
N MET A 106 11.00 -13.42 -33.97
CA MET A 106 12.17 -13.90 -33.22
C MET A 106 12.74 -12.82 -32.31
N VAL A 107 12.98 -11.62 -32.86
CA VAL A 107 13.48 -10.47 -32.11
C VAL A 107 12.53 -10.08 -30.98
N LYS A 108 11.22 -10.17 -31.19
CA LYS A 108 10.23 -9.89 -30.12
C LYS A 108 10.46 -10.75 -28.89
N LYS A 109 10.72 -12.05 -29.04
CA LYS A 109 10.97 -12.95 -27.90
C LYS A 109 12.23 -12.53 -27.13
N ILE A 110 13.28 -12.17 -27.86
CA ILE A 110 14.58 -11.73 -27.31
C ILE A 110 14.45 -10.37 -26.63
N GLU A 111 13.73 -9.42 -27.24
CA GLU A 111 13.55 -8.08 -26.70
C GLU A 111 12.65 -8.05 -25.46
N ILE A 112 11.68 -8.97 -25.38
CA ILE A 112 10.86 -9.13 -24.18
C ILE A 112 11.71 -9.68 -23.03
N SER A 113 12.46 -10.76 -23.26
CA SER A 113 13.28 -11.38 -22.21
C SER A 113 14.37 -10.43 -21.70
N GLN A 114 15.05 -9.69 -22.59
CA GLN A 114 16.11 -8.78 -22.15
C GLN A 114 15.61 -7.59 -21.29
N HIS A 115 14.40 -7.10 -21.55
CA HIS A 115 13.81 -5.97 -20.82
C HIS A 115 12.98 -6.41 -19.61
N ALA A 116 12.71 -7.71 -19.48
CA ALA A 116 12.02 -8.25 -18.32
C ALA A 116 12.85 -8.04 -17.04
N LYS A 117 12.14 -7.87 -15.92
CA LYS A 117 12.76 -7.89 -14.59
C LYS A 117 12.73 -9.33 -14.09
N TYR A 118 13.88 -9.83 -13.67
CA TYR A 118 14.00 -11.18 -13.09
C TYR A 118 14.05 -11.14 -11.57
N THR A 119 13.73 -12.28 -10.95
CA THR A 119 13.92 -12.53 -9.52
C THR A 119 15.40 -12.69 -9.21
N CYS A 120 15.88 -11.96 -8.21
CA CYS A 120 17.26 -12.07 -7.77
C CYS A 120 17.41 -13.26 -6.81
N SER A 121 18.36 -14.15 -7.07
CA SER A 121 18.67 -15.31 -6.22
C SER A 121 19.23 -14.94 -4.83
N PHE A 122 19.75 -13.73 -4.66
CA PHE A 122 20.34 -13.28 -3.39
C PHE A 122 19.33 -12.64 -2.45
N CYS A 123 18.42 -11.80 -2.98
CA CYS A 123 17.50 -11.02 -2.15
C CYS A 123 16.01 -11.33 -2.40
N GLY A 124 15.69 -12.29 -3.29
CA GLY A 124 14.31 -12.67 -3.65
C GLY A 124 13.50 -11.64 -4.44
N LYS A 125 13.88 -10.36 -4.42
CA LYS A 125 13.16 -9.26 -5.09
C LYS A 125 13.29 -9.32 -6.63
N THR A 126 12.20 -9.03 -7.34
CA THR A 126 12.14 -8.92 -8.82
C THR A 126 12.69 -7.58 -9.33
N LYS A 127 13.96 -7.33 -9.04
CA LYS A 127 14.68 -6.09 -9.41
C LYS A 127 15.97 -6.36 -10.21
N MET A 128 16.13 -7.56 -10.75
CA MET A 128 17.27 -7.93 -11.58
C MET A 128 17.04 -7.42 -13.01
N LYS A 129 17.96 -6.60 -13.52
CA LYS A 129 17.91 -6.02 -14.88
C LYS A 129 19.24 -6.23 -15.60
N ARG A 130 19.16 -6.39 -16.93
CA ARG A 130 20.34 -6.46 -17.80
C ARG A 130 21.05 -5.12 -17.87
N ARG A 131 22.38 -5.11 -17.77
CA ARG A 131 23.22 -3.91 -17.98
C ARG A 131 23.99 -4.00 -19.29
N ALA A 132 24.61 -5.14 -19.53
CA ALA A 132 25.30 -5.45 -20.77
C ALA A 132 25.01 -6.90 -21.16
N VAL A 133 25.54 -7.35 -22.30
CA VAL A 133 25.44 -8.76 -22.72
C VAL A 133 26.05 -9.64 -21.64
N GLY A 134 25.27 -10.60 -21.12
CA GLY A 134 25.73 -11.52 -20.07
C GLY A 134 25.89 -10.91 -18.67
N ILE A 135 25.74 -9.59 -18.49
CA ILE A 135 25.92 -8.90 -17.21
C ILE A 135 24.57 -8.41 -16.69
N TRP A 136 24.19 -8.92 -15.51
CA TRP A 136 22.93 -8.61 -14.85
C TRP A 136 23.17 -7.94 -13.50
N HIS A 137 22.43 -6.88 -13.22
CA HIS A 137 22.57 -6.09 -11.99
C HIS A 137 21.25 -6.01 -11.23
N CYS A 138 21.31 -6.27 -9.93
CA CYS A 138 20.15 -6.15 -9.05
C CYS A 138 20.04 -4.75 -8.46
N GLY A 139 18.92 -4.05 -8.71
CA GLY A 139 18.70 -2.72 -8.16
C GLY A 139 18.53 -2.68 -6.62
N SER A 140 18.18 -3.79 -5.97
CA SER A 140 18.01 -3.82 -4.50
C SER A 140 19.27 -4.22 -3.74
N CYS A 141 19.91 -5.33 -4.10
CA CYS A 141 21.10 -5.81 -3.37
C CYS A 141 22.42 -5.32 -3.98
N ARG A 142 22.37 -4.58 -5.11
CA ARG A 142 23.54 -4.07 -5.85
C ARG A 142 24.54 -5.15 -6.26
N LYS A 143 24.11 -6.42 -6.29
CA LYS A 143 24.92 -7.53 -6.78
C LYS A 143 24.87 -7.57 -8.31
N THR A 144 26.04 -7.75 -8.91
CA THR A 144 26.23 -7.99 -10.34
C THR A 144 26.55 -9.46 -10.55
N VAL A 145 25.89 -10.08 -11.52
CA VAL A 145 25.93 -11.51 -11.77
C VAL A 145 26.12 -11.76 -13.27
N ALA A 146 26.98 -12.71 -13.61
CA ALA A 146 27.10 -13.22 -14.96
C ALA A 146 25.95 -14.21 -15.26
N GLY A 147 25.32 -14.05 -16.42
CA GLY A 147 24.17 -14.86 -16.84
C GLY A 147 24.08 -14.97 -18.35
N GLY A 148 22.90 -15.32 -18.86
CA GLY A 148 22.67 -15.41 -20.30
C GLY A 148 22.70 -14.06 -21.01
N ALA A 149 22.88 -14.10 -22.33
CA ALA A 149 22.90 -12.89 -23.16
C ALA A 149 21.57 -12.12 -23.11
N TRP A 150 20.44 -12.82 -23.10
CA TRP A 150 19.08 -12.25 -23.15
C TRP A 150 18.20 -12.65 -21.98
N THR A 151 18.49 -13.80 -21.35
CA THR A 151 17.78 -14.32 -20.17
C THR A 151 18.73 -14.39 -18.97
N TYR A 152 18.23 -14.13 -17.76
CA TYR A 152 19.07 -14.15 -16.55
C TYR A 152 19.71 -15.52 -16.30
N ASN A 153 18.95 -16.59 -16.47
CA ASN A 153 19.44 -17.97 -16.33
C ASN A 153 19.07 -18.76 -17.60
N THR A 154 20.06 -19.38 -18.23
CA THR A 154 19.87 -20.25 -19.40
C THR A 154 19.65 -21.69 -18.95
N THR A 155 18.88 -22.48 -19.71
CA THR A 155 18.61 -23.90 -19.39
C THR A 155 19.90 -24.70 -19.19
N SER A 156 20.90 -24.54 -20.06
CA SER A 156 22.18 -25.24 -19.93
C SER A 156 22.95 -24.86 -18.66
N ALA A 157 22.91 -23.59 -18.26
CA ALA A 157 23.52 -23.16 -17.00
C ALA A 157 22.81 -23.76 -15.77
N VAL A 158 21.49 -23.98 -15.84
CA VAL A 158 20.73 -24.64 -14.77
C VAL A 158 21.17 -26.10 -14.64
N THR A 159 21.25 -26.82 -15.76
CA THR A 159 21.61 -28.25 -15.77
C THR A 159 23.05 -28.49 -15.35
N VAL A 160 23.98 -27.62 -15.77
CA VAL A 160 25.38 -27.69 -15.32
C VAL A 160 25.50 -27.42 -13.82
N LYS A 161 24.77 -26.43 -13.28
CA LYS A 161 24.75 -26.15 -11.83
C LYS A 161 24.25 -27.36 -11.03
N SER A 162 23.17 -28.01 -11.47
CA SER A 162 22.64 -29.18 -10.77
C SER A 162 23.56 -30.41 -10.88
N ALA A 163 24.15 -30.64 -12.05
CA ALA A 163 25.12 -31.73 -12.24
C ALA A 163 26.37 -31.55 -11.35
N ILE A 164 26.95 -30.35 -11.32
CA ILE A 164 28.11 -30.05 -10.46
C ILE A 164 27.75 -30.24 -8.99
N ARG A 165 26.55 -29.80 -8.56
CA ARG A 165 26.10 -30.00 -7.17
C ARG A 165 26.09 -31.48 -6.79
N ARG A 166 25.48 -32.33 -7.63
CA ARG A 166 25.42 -33.78 -7.42
C ARG A 166 26.81 -34.42 -7.39
N LEU A 167 27.72 -34.02 -8.28
CA LEU A 167 29.07 -34.56 -8.32
C LEU A 167 29.91 -34.19 -7.09
N LYS A 168 29.67 -33.01 -6.51
CA LYS A 168 30.30 -32.61 -5.24
C LYS A 168 29.81 -33.46 -4.07
N GLU A 169 28.49 -33.67 -3.98
CA GLU A 169 27.88 -34.50 -2.93
C GLU A 169 28.39 -35.94 -2.94
N LEU A 170 28.68 -36.50 -4.12
CA LEU A 170 29.25 -37.86 -4.25
C LEU A 170 30.73 -37.95 -3.86
N LYS A 171 31.49 -36.85 -3.96
CA LYS A 171 32.91 -36.82 -3.59
C LYS A 171 33.10 -36.65 -2.07
N ASP A 172 32.13 -36.03 -1.40
CA ASP A 172 32.18 -35.77 0.03
C ASP A 172 31.75 -36.99 0.89
N GLN A 173 31.34 -38.09 0.25
CA GLN A 173 31.08 -39.41 0.86
C GLN A 173 32.34 -40.27 0.86
#